data_AF-A0A9P7KI15-F1
#
_entry.id   AF-A0A9P7KI15-F1
#
_cell.length_a   1.000
_cell.length_b   1.000
_cell.length_c   1.000
_cell.angle_alpha   90.00
_cell.angle_beta   90.00
_cell.angle_gamma   90.00
#
_symmetry.space_group_name_H-M   'P 1'
#
loop_
_entity.id
_entity.type
_entity.pdbx_description
1 polymer ?
#
loop_
_entity_poly.entity_id
_entity_poly.type
_entity_poly.pdbx_seq_one_letter_code
_entity_poly.pdbx_strand_id
1 'polypeptide(L)'
;MGPTGVGKSTFINTLARETVTDVGHTLESQTAQLKPVVVRHPSELGRRIILVDTPGFDDTYVSDSEILRRIADWLARSSVNSLKYHPSKLNIFSSYSAHMKLAGVIYLHEITQTRMLGTARKNLDLFHDLCGKDAAKNVILVTTKWSEVPQAIGERRELQLREVHWKFMLDLGSQLCRFTLDFDSGWHIVHKILQNSNSSDVDSLQIQTEIVDLEKIVPETAAGLNLRFTLEELLEAQRKAANQLMLDPGSSEMKDMIEENRQRIANTLGQLKSMNIPLDRRLRTWIKNPWAFINRAAGVTLTKVGHTLDPETKSISCYLVSHPCDFKMRFFFIDTPGFDDAKIGDKEIILLLAKWLQNSDKKLRVRMKLIVLYLVEIDQPRKPKNTGMTPSKLKKIDIDQGVIIATTKWGCLAKVETGFRRENEICNAYSKQTHRFEDSSDSAWRILGLCRNPPVMKLSGFAAKLRLVDFNDPPKPRPGFFKRLLSLF
;
A
#
# COMPACT_ATOMS: atom_id res chain seq x y z
N MET A 1 2.23 11.68 -18.23
CA MET A 1 1.96 10.33 -17.66
C MET A 1 0.55 9.89 -18.04
N GLY A 2 0.24 8.60 -17.91
CA GLY A 2 -1.05 8.00 -18.29
C GLY A 2 -0.86 6.71 -19.11
N PRO A 3 -1.91 5.89 -19.31
CA PRO A 3 -1.83 4.61 -20.02
C PRO A 3 -1.27 4.69 -21.45
N THR A 4 -0.97 3.56 -22.07
CA THR A 4 -0.63 3.48 -23.50
C THR A 4 -1.81 3.99 -24.37
N GLY A 5 -1.52 4.57 -25.54
CA GLY A 5 -2.55 5.02 -26.50
C GLY A 5 -3.33 6.31 -26.19
N VAL A 6 -3.21 6.91 -24.99
CA VAL A 6 -4.02 8.09 -24.57
C VAL A 6 -3.63 9.45 -25.18
N GLY A 7 -2.63 9.49 -26.08
CA GLY A 7 -2.19 10.73 -26.77
C GLY A 7 -1.08 11.55 -26.09
N LYS A 8 -0.19 10.91 -25.30
CA LYS A 8 0.90 11.59 -24.58
C LYS A 8 1.88 12.32 -25.52
N SER A 9 2.43 11.60 -26.48
CA SER A 9 3.35 12.12 -27.52
C SER A 9 2.64 13.13 -28.43
N THR A 10 1.36 12.88 -28.76
CA THR A 10 0.50 13.81 -29.52
C THR A 10 0.38 15.17 -28.84
N PHE A 11 0.12 15.21 -27.53
CA PHE A 11 0.05 16.44 -26.73
C PHE A 11 1.37 17.23 -26.78
N ILE A 12 2.51 16.55 -26.74
CA ILE A 12 3.84 17.19 -26.81
C ILE A 12 4.10 17.76 -28.22
N ASN A 13 3.76 17.02 -29.29
CA ASN A 13 3.87 17.52 -30.66
C ASN A 13 2.94 18.72 -30.92
N THR A 14 1.70 18.68 -30.43
CA THR A 14 0.76 19.81 -30.51
C THR A 14 1.32 21.07 -29.83
N LEU A 15 1.97 20.93 -28.66
CA LEU A 15 2.62 22.05 -27.96
C LEU A 15 3.84 22.60 -28.72
N ALA A 16 4.63 21.72 -29.35
CA ALA A 16 5.81 22.09 -30.13
C ALA A 16 5.49 22.66 -31.53
N ARG A 17 4.30 22.37 -32.08
CA ARG A 17 3.90 22.59 -33.48
C ARG A 17 4.72 21.82 -34.52
N GLU A 18 5.49 20.82 -34.09
CA GLU A 18 6.32 19.97 -34.95
C GLU A 18 6.40 18.54 -34.38
N THR A 19 6.82 17.57 -35.19
CA THR A 19 6.92 16.15 -34.78
C THR A 19 8.22 15.91 -33.99
N VAL A 20 8.25 16.40 -32.75
CA VAL A 20 9.36 16.19 -31.78
C VAL A 20 9.36 14.79 -31.13
N THR A 21 8.23 14.07 -31.18
CA THR A 21 8.08 12.72 -30.66
C THR A 21 7.35 11.82 -31.66
N ASP A 22 7.81 10.57 -31.78
CA ASP A 22 7.21 9.56 -32.65
C ASP A 22 5.81 9.18 -32.14
N VAL A 23 4.79 9.36 -32.99
CA VAL A 23 3.41 8.96 -32.67
C VAL A 23 3.14 7.60 -33.32
N GLY A 24 3.15 6.54 -32.50
CA GLY A 24 2.73 5.22 -32.93
C GLY A 24 1.24 5.20 -33.28
N HIS A 25 0.91 4.86 -34.53
CA HIS A 25 -0.46 4.62 -35.00
C HIS A 25 -0.90 3.14 -34.85
N THR A 26 0.01 2.26 -34.42
CA THR A 26 -0.26 0.86 -34.08
C THR A 26 -0.55 0.71 -32.58
N LEU A 27 -0.94 -0.50 -32.13
CA LEU A 27 -1.08 -0.85 -30.70
C LEU A 27 0.28 -1.00 -29.96
N GLU A 28 1.36 -0.48 -30.54
CA GLU A 28 2.74 -0.71 -30.14
C GLU A 28 3.32 0.55 -29.50
N SER A 29 3.84 0.43 -28.27
CA SER A 29 4.50 1.55 -27.60
C SER A 29 5.92 1.74 -28.16
N GLN A 30 6.11 2.80 -28.95
CA GLN A 30 7.41 3.13 -29.55
C GLN A 30 8.31 3.97 -28.62
N THR A 31 7.74 4.57 -27.57
CA THR A 31 8.47 5.28 -26.50
C THR A 31 9.03 4.30 -25.47
N ALA A 32 10.09 3.57 -25.82
CA ALA A 32 10.77 2.71 -24.85
C ALA A 32 11.44 3.52 -23.72
N GLN A 33 12.06 4.66 -24.03
CA GLN A 33 12.77 5.52 -23.08
C GLN A 33 12.00 6.82 -22.79
N LEU A 34 12.30 7.47 -21.66
CA LEU A 34 11.84 8.83 -21.38
C LEU A 34 12.44 9.80 -22.40
N LYS A 35 11.60 10.58 -23.09
CA LYS A 35 12.03 11.57 -24.09
C LYS A 35 11.82 12.98 -23.55
N PRO A 36 12.89 13.67 -23.07
CA PRO A 36 12.81 15.09 -22.72
C PRO A 36 12.79 15.95 -23.99
N VAL A 37 11.78 16.82 -24.10
CA VAL A 37 11.54 17.72 -25.22
C VAL A 37 11.55 19.17 -24.72
N VAL A 38 12.36 20.02 -25.35
CA VAL A 38 12.46 21.44 -24.98
C VAL A 38 11.53 22.27 -25.86
N VAL A 39 10.45 22.79 -25.27
CA VAL A 39 9.50 23.69 -25.94
C VAL A 39 9.72 25.13 -25.44
N ARG A 40 9.61 26.12 -26.33
CA ARG A 40 9.71 27.55 -26.00
C ARG A 40 8.34 28.09 -25.60
N HIS A 41 8.25 28.93 -24.57
CA HIS A 41 6.99 29.58 -24.21
C HIS A 41 6.53 30.54 -25.33
N PRO A 42 5.25 30.58 -25.74
CA PRO A 42 4.83 31.35 -26.91
C PRO A 42 4.94 32.87 -26.70
N SER A 43 4.83 33.32 -25.44
CA SER A 43 4.78 34.73 -25.04
C SER A 43 5.88 35.16 -24.07
N GLU A 44 6.75 34.24 -23.61
CA GLU A 44 7.86 34.55 -22.69
C GLU A 44 9.19 34.17 -23.35
N LEU A 45 9.70 35.07 -24.19
CA LEU A 45 10.95 34.90 -24.94
C LEU A 45 12.13 34.66 -23.98
N GLY A 46 12.57 33.41 -23.89
CA GLY A 46 13.65 32.96 -23.00
C GLY A 46 13.23 31.84 -22.04
N ARG A 47 11.93 31.70 -21.71
CA ARG A 47 11.45 30.60 -20.86
C ARG A 47 11.40 29.31 -21.66
N ARG A 48 12.31 28.39 -21.31
CA ARG A 48 12.36 27.02 -21.80
C ARG A 48 11.52 26.12 -20.88
N ILE A 49 10.63 25.33 -21.47
CA ILE A 49 9.88 24.29 -20.78
C ILE A 49 10.41 22.94 -21.25
N ILE A 50 10.57 22.01 -20.31
CA ILE A 50 11.00 20.65 -20.61
C ILE A 50 9.81 19.74 -20.34
N LEU A 51 9.17 19.28 -21.41
CA LEU A 51 8.16 18.23 -21.35
C LEU A 51 8.89 16.90 -21.36
N VAL A 52 8.49 15.96 -20.52
CA VAL A 52 9.09 14.62 -20.47
C VAL A 52 8.03 13.62 -20.90
N ASP A 53 8.16 13.08 -22.11
CA ASP A 53 7.29 11.98 -22.51
C ASP A 53 7.66 10.73 -21.73
N THR A 54 6.63 9.98 -21.33
CA THR A 54 6.77 8.75 -20.57
C THR A 54 6.23 7.59 -21.38
N PRO A 55 6.80 6.38 -21.28
CA PRO A 55 6.07 5.16 -21.63
C PRO A 55 4.66 5.16 -20.98
N GLY A 56 3.74 4.38 -21.53
CA GLY A 56 2.50 4.08 -20.80
C GLY A 56 2.80 3.19 -19.60
N PHE A 57 1.95 3.24 -18.57
CA PHE A 57 1.72 2.03 -17.77
C PHE A 57 0.73 1.16 -18.56
N ASP A 58 0.84 -0.16 -18.43
CA ASP A 58 0.23 -1.14 -19.37
C ASP A 58 0.87 -0.99 -20.78
N ASP A 59 2.17 -1.29 -20.88
CA ASP A 59 3.01 -1.19 -22.09
C ASP A 59 3.44 -2.59 -22.58
N THR A 60 3.33 -2.82 -23.90
CA THR A 60 3.55 -4.13 -24.54
C THR A 60 4.99 -4.63 -24.47
N TYR A 61 5.98 -3.73 -24.35
CA TYR A 61 7.41 -4.07 -24.43
C TYR A 61 8.21 -3.68 -23.19
N VAL A 62 7.79 -2.66 -22.45
CA VAL A 62 8.45 -2.21 -21.22
C VAL A 62 7.61 -2.58 -20.01
N SER A 63 8.19 -3.27 -19.04
CA SER A 63 7.46 -3.65 -17.83
C SER A 63 7.14 -2.43 -16.95
N ASP A 64 5.98 -2.40 -16.30
CA ASP A 64 5.59 -1.33 -15.37
C ASP A 64 6.64 -1.11 -14.28
N SER A 65 7.31 -2.19 -13.84
CA SER A 65 8.43 -2.12 -12.88
C SER A 65 9.63 -1.30 -13.38
N GLU A 66 9.91 -1.38 -14.68
CA GLU A 66 11.00 -0.67 -15.35
C GLU A 66 10.58 0.75 -15.74
N ILE A 67 9.31 0.97 -16.07
CA ILE A 67 8.73 2.30 -16.32
C ILE A 67 8.74 3.13 -15.03
N LEU A 68 8.26 2.54 -13.93
CA LEU A 68 8.30 3.15 -12.59
C LEU A 68 9.74 3.48 -12.19
N ARG A 69 10.70 2.57 -12.44
CA ARG A 69 12.13 2.82 -12.19
C ARG A 69 12.68 3.96 -13.03
N ARG A 70 12.41 4.01 -14.34
CA ARG A 70 12.87 5.10 -15.23
C ARG A 70 12.34 6.46 -14.78
N ILE A 71 11.06 6.53 -14.42
CA ILE A 71 10.42 7.76 -13.90
C ILE A 71 11.06 8.17 -12.57
N ALA A 72 11.25 7.22 -11.64
CA ALA A 72 11.94 7.44 -10.38
C ALA A 72 13.37 7.96 -10.55
N ASP A 73 14.18 7.32 -11.41
CA ASP A 73 15.58 7.72 -11.65
C ASP A 73 15.67 9.13 -12.25
N TRP A 74 14.75 9.50 -13.16
CA TRP A 74 14.69 10.84 -13.75
C TRP A 74 14.29 11.91 -12.73
N LEU A 75 13.28 11.61 -11.91
CA LEU A 75 12.80 12.48 -10.85
C LEU A 75 13.82 12.64 -9.71
N ALA A 76 14.64 11.63 -9.43
CA ALA A 76 15.74 11.71 -8.49
C ALA A 76 16.88 12.59 -9.01
N ARG A 77 17.28 12.44 -10.29
CA ARG A 77 18.35 13.24 -10.94
C ARG A 77 18.03 14.74 -11.11
N SER A 78 16.74 15.09 -11.09
CA SER A 78 16.28 16.49 -11.19
C SER A 78 16.17 17.19 -9.82
N SER A 79 16.18 16.43 -8.72
CA SER A 79 16.14 16.99 -7.36
C SER A 79 17.37 17.84 -7.04
N VAL A 80 17.17 18.95 -6.32
CA VAL A 80 18.24 19.82 -5.80
C VAL A 80 19.13 19.06 -4.80
N ASN A 81 18.59 18.04 -4.12
CA ASN A 81 19.31 17.24 -3.11
C ASN A 81 20.20 16.12 -3.71
N SER A 82 20.32 16.00 -5.03
CA SER A 82 21.02 14.89 -5.72
C SER A 82 22.48 14.65 -5.24
N LEU A 83 23.14 15.68 -4.68
CA LEU A 83 24.50 15.57 -4.11
C LEU A 83 24.63 14.60 -2.92
N LYS A 84 23.52 14.24 -2.25
CA LYS A 84 23.54 13.18 -1.21
C LYS A 84 23.48 11.76 -1.80
N TYR A 85 22.96 11.59 -3.00
CA TYR A 85 22.71 10.26 -3.57
C TYR A 85 24.00 9.68 -4.14
N HIS A 86 24.41 8.50 -3.64
CA HIS A 86 25.79 8.03 -3.78
C HIS A 86 26.15 7.66 -5.24
N PRO A 87 27.15 8.28 -5.90
CA PRO A 87 27.40 8.13 -7.34
C PRO A 87 27.76 6.71 -7.81
N SER A 88 28.22 5.85 -6.91
CA SER A 88 28.85 4.54 -7.19
C SER A 88 27.93 3.45 -7.79
N LYS A 89 26.69 3.77 -8.15
CA LYS A 89 25.74 2.84 -8.79
C LYS A 89 25.03 3.36 -10.05
N LEU A 90 25.31 4.59 -10.53
CA LEU A 90 24.50 5.22 -11.59
C LEU A 90 25.31 5.70 -12.81
N ASN A 91 26.22 4.86 -13.31
CA ASN A 91 26.78 5.03 -14.66
C ASN A 91 25.67 4.84 -15.71
N ILE A 92 25.10 5.95 -16.22
CA ILE A 92 24.64 6.18 -17.60
C ILE A 92 24.00 7.58 -17.70
N PHE A 93 24.47 8.38 -18.67
CA PHE A 93 24.13 9.77 -19.01
C PHE A 93 24.31 10.84 -17.91
N SER A 94 25.17 11.84 -18.16
CA SER A 94 25.68 12.81 -17.17
C SER A 94 25.65 14.26 -17.69
N SER A 95 24.60 14.66 -18.42
CA SER A 95 24.58 15.91 -19.20
C SER A 95 23.47 16.91 -18.84
N TYR A 96 22.54 16.56 -17.93
CA TYR A 96 21.32 17.35 -17.66
C TYR A 96 20.95 17.40 -16.17
N SER A 97 21.91 17.64 -15.27
CA SER A 97 21.71 17.53 -13.82
C SER A 97 22.36 18.65 -13.02
N ALA A 98 21.78 19.85 -13.11
CA ALA A 98 21.90 20.89 -12.08
C ALA A 98 20.61 21.74 -12.05
N HIS A 99 19.87 21.67 -10.94
CA HIS A 99 18.85 22.66 -10.53
C HIS A 99 17.56 22.73 -11.41
N MET A 100 17.11 21.63 -12.03
CA MET A 100 15.83 21.60 -12.74
C MET A 100 14.65 21.34 -11.78
N LYS A 101 13.94 22.39 -11.34
CA LYS A 101 12.67 22.22 -10.61
C LYS A 101 11.61 21.55 -11.50
N LEU A 102 10.93 20.53 -10.97
CA LEU A 102 9.67 20.03 -11.53
C LEU A 102 8.59 21.10 -11.31
N ALA A 103 7.84 21.47 -12.35
CA ALA A 103 6.76 22.47 -12.23
C ALA A 103 5.39 21.84 -11.90
N GLY A 104 5.16 20.59 -12.33
CA GLY A 104 3.92 19.86 -12.12
C GLY A 104 3.83 18.63 -13.01
N VAL A 105 2.72 17.88 -12.95
CA VAL A 105 2.55 16.59 -13.64
C VAL A 105 1.22 16.54 -14.37
N ILE A 106 1.24 16.09 -15.63
CA ILE A 106 0.05 15.87 -16.45
C ILE A 106 -0.28 14.38 -16.49
N TYR A 107 -1.50 14.02 -16.08
CA TYR A 107 -2.07 12.67 -16.24
C TYR A 107 -3.14 12.69 -17.33
N LEU A 108 -2.90 11.95 -18.42
CA LEU A 108 -3.78 11.90 -19.57
C LEU A 108 -4.64 10.62 -19.53
N HIS A 109 -5.93 10.76 -19.82
CA HIS A 109 -6.90 9.67 -19.91
C HIS A 109 -7.86 9.94 -21.08
N GLU A 110 -8.19 8.91 -21.84
CA GLU A 110 -9.04 9.04 -23.02
C GLU A 110 -10.54 8.97 -22.66
N ILE A 111 -11.32 9.96 -23.12
CA ILE A 111 -12.76 10.02 -22.82
C ILE A 111 -13.57 8.94 -23.56
N THR A 112 -12.93 8.24 -24.50
CA THR A 112 -13.46 7.10 -25.28
C THR A 112 -13.71 5.85 -24.45
N GLN A 113 -13.04 5.68 -23.30
CA GLN A 113 -13.25 4.52 -22.43
C GLN A 113 -14.68 4.48 -21.87
N THR A 114 -15.37 3.38 -22.13
CA THR A 114 -16.76 3.13 -21.68
C THR A 114 -16.84 2.72 -20.20
N ARG A 115 -15.71 2.25 -19.64
CA ARG A 115 -15.56 1.77 -18.26
C ARG A 115 -14.13 2.02 -17.80
N MET A 116 -13.94 2.49 -16.57
CA MET A 116 -12.65 2.36 -15.88
C MET A 116 -12.40 0.88 -15.59
N LEU A 117 -11.59 0.24 -16.43
CA LEU A 117 -11.16 -1.15 -16.24
C LEU A 117 -10.26 -1.29 -14.99
N GLY A 118 -10.10 -2.52 -14.51
CA GLY A 118 -9.28 -2.81 -13.32
C GLY A 118 -7.83 -2.29 -13.45
N THR A 119 -7.21 -2.45 -14.62
CA THR A 119 -5.89 -1.88 -14.94
C THR A 119 -5.90 -0.36 -14.95
N ALA A 120 -6.88 0.28 -15.58
CA ALA A 120 -6.98 1.75 -15.61
C ALA A 120 -7.12 2.35 -14.20
N ARG A 121 -7.86 1.68 -13.30
CA ARG A 121 -7.94 2.06 -11.88
C ARG A 121 -6.61 1.85 -11.16
N LYS A 122 -5.98 0.68 -11.28
CA LYS A 122 -4.67 0.40 -10.67
C LYS A 122 -3.57 1.36 -11.15
N ASN A 123 -3.59 1.77 -12.41
CA ASN A 123 -2.67 2.75 -12.98
C ASN A 123 -2.94 4.18 -12.48
N LEU A 124 -4.15 4.47 -11.99
CA LEU A 124 -4.48 5.72 -11.29
C LEU A 124 -4.07 5.66 -9.82
N ASP A 125 -4.30 4.54 -9.13
CA ASP A 125 -3.90 4.31 -7.74
C ASP A 125 -2.35 4.35 -7.61
N LEU A 126 -1.64 3.72 -8.55
CA LEU A 126 -0.17 3.78 -8.69
C LEU A 126 0.32 5.21 -8.94
N PHE A 127 -0.40 5.99 -9.74
CA PHE A 127 -0.07 7.38 -10.03
C PHE A 127 -0.28 8.30 -8.81
N HIS A 128 -1.35 8.07 -8.04
CA HIS A 128 -1.57 8.72 -6.75
C HIS A 128 -0.41 8.44 -5.80
N ASP A 129 -0.01 7.18 -5.61
CA ASP A 129 1.05 6.80 -4.67
C ASP A 129 2.45 7.28 -5.11
N LEU A 130 2.62 7.60 -6.40
CA LEU A 130 3.83 8.20 -6.96
C LEU A 130 3.88 9.72 -6.67
N CYS A 131 2.75 10.41 -6.80
CA CYS A 131 2.67 11.86 -6.60
C CYS A 131 2.59 12.24 -5.12
N GLY A 132 1.85 11.47 -4.32
CA GLY A 132 1.49 11.82 -2.95
C GLY A 132 0.43 12.91 -2.86
N LYS A 133 0.05 13.25 -1.62
CA LYS A 133 -1.05 14.17 -1.34
C LYS A 133 -0.66 15.63 -1.50
N ASP A 134 0.53 15.99 -1.04
CA ASP A 134 0.95 17.40 -0.95
C ASP A 134 1.18 17.99 -2.35
N ALA A 135 1.87 17.24 -3.22
CA ALA A 135 2.05 17.59 -4.63
C ALA A 135 0.80 17.41 -5.52
N ALA A 136 -0.35 16.96 -5.00
CA ALA A 136 -1.57 16.80 -5.79
C ALA A 136 -2.07 18.14 -6.38
N LYS A 137 -1.80 19.26 -5.72
CA LYS A 137 -2.05 20.63 -6.23
C LYS A 137 -1.27 20.96 -7.52
N ASN A 138 -0.17 20.24 -7.77
CA ASN A 138 0.69 20.38 -8.95
C ASN A 138 0.31 19.39 -10.07
N VAL A 139 -0.77 18.62 -9.90
CA VAL A 139 -1.28 17.65 -10.89
C VAL A 139 -2.42 18.25 -11.71
N ILE A 140 -2.36 18.09 -13.02
CA ILE A 140 -3.51 18.31 -13.92
C ILE A 140 -3.93 16.97 -14.54
N LEU A 141 -5.20 16.66 -14.34
CA LEU A 141 -5.91 15.53 -14.92
C LEU A 141 -6.54 15.99 -16.24
N VAL A 142 -6.19 15.32 -17.34
CA VAL A 142 -6.53 15.74 -18.71
C VAL A 142 -7.31 14.65 -19.42
N THR A 143 -8.50 15.01 -19.90
CA THR A 143 -9.32 14.16 -20.78
C THR A 143 -8.96 14.40 -22.24
N THR A 144 -8.64 13.34 -22.98
CA THR A 144 -8.24 13.37 -24.40
C THR A 144 -9.26 12.66 -25.30
N LYS A 145 -9.07 12.70 -26.62
CA LYS A 145 -9.92 12.04 -27.64
C LYS A 145 -11.39 12.50 -27.66
N TRP A 146 -11.63 13.77 -27.35
CA TRP A 146 -12.97 14.37 -27.38
C TRP A 146 -13.65 14.35 -28.75
N SER A 147 -12.89 14.28 -29.84
CA SER A 147 -13.39 14.11 -31.21
C SER A 147 -13.94 12.71 -31.52
N GLU A 148 -13.65 11.70 -30.69
CA GLU A 148 -14.03 10.30 -30.92
C GLU A 148 -15.33 9.90 -30.20
N VAL A 149 -15.99 10.84 -29.50
CA VAL A 149 -17.29 10.61 -28.83
C VAL A 149 -18.27 11.77 -29.07
N PRO A 150 -19.59 11.51 -29.14
CA PRO A 150 -20.59 12.57 -29.04
C PRO A 150 -20.45 13.37 -27.75
N GLN A 151 -20.51 14.71 -27.81
CA GLN A 151 -20.24 15.61 -26.68
C GLN A 151 -20.96 15.21 -25.39
N ALA A 152 -22.28 14.98 -25.44
CA ALA A 152 -23.08 14.61 -24.26
C ALA A 152 -22.65 13.26 -23.61
N ILE A 153 -22.05 12.34 -24.39
CA ILE A 153 -21.47 11.10 -23.86
C ILE A 153 -20.13 11.40 -23.17
N GLY A 154 -19.28 12.23 -23.78
CA GLY A 154 -18.02 12.66 -23.18
C GLY A 154 -18.23 13.43 -21.88
N GLU A 155 -19.20 14.34 -21.85
CA GLU A 155 -19.53 15.15 -20.66
C GLU A 155 -20.08 14.32 -19.52
N ARG A 156 -20.93 13.31 -19.81
CA ARG A 156 -21.39 12.35 -18.81
C ARG A 156 -20.24 11.51 -18.23
N ARG A 157 -19.25 11.13 -19.05
CA ARG A 157 -18.05 10.40 -18.60
C ARG A 157 -17.10 11.28 -17.80
N GLU A 158 -16.91 12.53 -18.21
CA GLU A 158 -16.10 13.51 -17.46
C GLU A 158 -16.71 13.78 -16.09
N LEU A 159 -18.04 13.87 -15.99
CA LEU A 159 -18.73 13.97 -14.70
C LEU A 159 -18.48 12.73 -13.82
N GLN A 160 -18.57 11.52 -14.38
CA GLN A 160 -18.25 10.28 -13.64
C GLN A 160 -16.78 10.20 -13.21
N LEU A 161 -15.84 10.65 -14.05
CA LEU A 161 -14.43 10.81 -13.67
C LEU A 161 -14.33 11.79 -12.50
N ARG A 162 -14.93 12.98 -12.61
CA ARG A 162 -14.89 14.04 -11.60
C ARG A 162 -15.47 13.63 -10.25
N GLU A 163 -16.61 12.96 -10.24
CA GLU A 163 -17.37 12.65 -9.02
C GLU A 163 -16.95 11.33 -8.35
N VAL A 164 -16.43 10.36 -9.11
CA VAL A 164 -16.16 9.00 -8.61
C VAL A 164 -14.66 8.66 -8.65
N HIS A 165 -14.01 8.78 -9.81
CA HIS A 165 -12.67 8.22 -10.00
C HIS A 165 -11.55 9.18 -9.61
N TRP A 166 -11.70 10.47 -9.93
CA TRP A 166 -10.73 11.53 -9.71
C TRP A 166 -11.08 12.42 -8.52
N LYS A 167 -12.26 12.27 -7.93
CA LYS A 167 -12.74 13.06 -6.79
C LYS A 167 -11.68 13.23 -5.71
N PHE A 168 -10.98 12.16 -5.32
CA PHE A 168 -9.94 12.23 -4.30
C PHE A 168 -8.79 13.21 -4.66
N MET A 169 -8.30 13.18 -5.90
CA MET A 169 -7.24 14.08 -6.36
C MET A 169 -7.75 15.53 -6.50
N LEU A 170 -8.98 15.70 -6.99
CA LEU A 170 -9.63 17.01 -7.11
C LEU A 170 -9.92 17.65 -5.73
N ASP A 171 -10.32 16.85 -4.74
CA ASP A 171 -10.50 17.27 -3.34
C ASP A 171 -9.16 17.68 -2.67
N LEU A 172 -8.02 17.19 -3.19
CA LEU A 172 -6.66 17.62 -2.83
C LEU A 172 -6.11 18.75 -3.72
N GLY A 173 -6.95 19.36 -4.56
CA GLY A 173 -6.59 20.55 -5.35
C GLY A 173 -5.98 20.26 -6.73
N SER A 174 -5.93 19.02 -7.21
CA SER A 174 -5.63 18.74 -8.62
C SER A 174 -6.67 19.42 -9.52
N GLN A 175 -6.26 19.84 -10.72
CA GLN A 175 -7.16 20.47 -11.68
C GLN A 175 -7.60 19.50 -12.78
N LEU A 176 -8.81 19.73 -13.31
CA LEU A 176 -9.36 19.03 -14.47
C LEU A 176 -9.32 19.95 -15.70
N CYS A 177 -8.87 19.41 -16.85
CA CYS A 177 -8.87 20.06 -18.15
C CYS A 177 -9.29 19.08 -19.27
N ARG A 178 -9.81 19.63 -20.37
CA ARG A 178 -9.99 18.91 -21.65
C ARG A 178 -8.82 19.25 -22.58
N PHE A 179 -8.34 18.29 -23.35
CA PHE A 179 -7.41 18.51 -24.46
C PHE A 179 -8.11 18.16 -25.77
N THR A 180 -8.25 19.15 -26.66
CA THR A 180 -9.04 19.10 -27.90
C THR A 180 -8.17 19.01 -29.16
N LEU A 181 -6.92 18.53 -29.01
CA LEU A 181 -5.92 18.30 -30.07
C LEU A 181 -5.37 19.58 -30.74
N ASP A 182 -5.81 20.76 -30.31
CA ASP A 182 -5.35 22.07 -30.76
C ASP A 182 -4.24 22.67 -29.86
N PHE A 183 -3.54 23.67 -30.39
CA PHE A 183 -2.42 24.34 -29.71
C PHE A 183 -2.85 25.09 -28.45
N ASP A 184 -4.04 25.70 -28.45
CA ASP A 184 -4.46 26.62 -27.38
C ASP A 184 -4.97 25.85 -26.15
N SER A 185 -5.69 24.73 -26.33
CA SER A 185 -6.03 23.82 -25.22
C SER A 185 -4.80 23.14 -24.63
N GLY A 186 -3.81 22.82 -25.48
CA GLY A 186 -2.49 22.35 -25.04
C GLY A 186 -1.81 23.38 -24.14
N TRP A 187 -1.64 24.62 -24.62
CA TRP A 187 -0.97 25.67 -23.85
C TRP A 187 -1.77 26.13 -22.63
N HIS A 188 -3.11 26.10 -22.67
CA HIS A 188 -3.95 26.35 -21.50
C HIS A 188 -3.64 25.39 -20.34
N ILE A 189 -3.42 24.10 -20.63
CA ILE A 189 -3.00 23.09 -19.64
C ILE A 189 -1.60 23.44 -19.08
N VAL A 190 -0.66 23.84 -19.94
CA VAL A 190 0.69 24.22 -19.50
C VAL A 190 0.67 25.49 -18.64
N HIS A 191 -0.04 26.53 -19.05
CA HIS A 191 -0.13 27.79 -18.31
C HIS A 191 -0.70 27.59 -16.90
N LYS A 192 -1.68 26.69 -16.70
CA LYS A 192 -2.18 26.33 -15.37
C LYS A 192 -1.08 25.74 -14.46
N ILE A 193 -0.21 24.87 -14.99
CA ILE A 193 0.95 24.38 -14.23
C ILE A 193 1.88 25.54 -13.88
N LEU A 194 2.19 26.40 -14.86
CA LEU A 194 3.10 27.53 -14.65
C LEU A 194 2.56 28.51 -13.59
N GLN A 195 1.26 28.79 -13.60
CA GLN A 195 0.56 29.62 -12.60
C GLN A 195 0.69 29.02 -11.20
N ASN A 196 0.42 27.72 -11.03
CA ASN A 196 0.59 27.03 -9.74
C ASN A 196 2.07 27.03 -9.29
N SER A 197 3.02 26.88 -10.22
CA SER A 197 4.46 26.79 -9.92
C SER A 197 5.14 28.10 -9.54
N ASN A 198 4.42 29.24 -9.55
CA ASN A 198 4.99 30.54 -9.20
C ASN A 198 5.17 30.74 -7.68
N SER A 199 4.62 29.87 -6.83
CA SER A 199 4.98 29.80 -5.41
C SER A 199 6.38 29.20 -5.25
N SER A 200 7.22 29.78 -4.39
CA SER A 200 8.62 29.37 -4.25
C SER A 200 8.81 27.90 -3.83
N ASP A 201 7.88 27.40 -3.01
CA ASP A 201 7.69 25.99 -2.69
C ASP A 201 6.80 25.31 -3.74
N VAL A 202 7.42 24.48 -4.57
CA VAL A 202 6.74 23.47 -5.37
C VAL A 202 7.04 22.13 -4.73
N ASP A 203 6.03 21.53 -4.10
CA ASP A 203 6.19 20.28 -3.35
C ASP A 203 6.74 19.16 -4.25
N SER A 204 7.79 18.49 -3.76
CA SER A 204 8.34 17.30 -4.39
C SER A 204 7.29 16.18 -4.44
N LEU A 205 7.30 15.39 -5.51
CA LEU A 205 6.46 14.19 -5.58
C LEU A 205 6.86 13.21 -4.47
N GLN A 206 5.91 12.46 -3.92
CA GLN A 206 6.18 11.48 -2.87
C GLN A 206 7.30 10.50 -3.28
N ILE A 207 7.36 10.06 -4.53
CA ILE A 207 8.44 9.19 -5.01
C ILE A 207 9.83 9.87 -4.97
N GLN A 208 9.91 11.19 -5.12
CA GLN A 208 11.17 11.95 -4.98
C GLN A 208 11.61 11.98 -3.53
N THR A 209 10.72 12.38 -2.62
CA THR A 209 11.01 12.40 -1.18
C THR A 209 11.36 11.00 -0.67
N GLU A 210 10.65 9.97 -1.13
CA GLU A 210 10.91 8.58 -0.76
C GLU A 210 12.30 8.09 -1.19
N ILE A 211 12.77 8.43 -2.40
CA ILE A 211 14.05 7.94 -2.93
C ILE A 211 15.23 8.84 -2.54
N VAL A 212 15.07 10.16 -2.59
CA VAL A 212 16.15 11.13 -2.38
C VAL A 212 16.32 11.49 -0.90
N ASP A 213 15.23 11.70 -0.16
CA ASP A 213 15.28 12.18 1.23
C ASP A 213 15.11 11.04 2.26
N LEU A 214 14.44 9.94 1.88
CA LEU A 214 14.26 8.74 2.72
C LEU A 214 15.08 7.51 2.24
N GLU A 215 15.91 7.67 1.22
CA GLU A 215 16.86 6.67 0.67
C GLU A 215 16.25 5.30 0.29
N LYS A 216 14.93 5.23 0.02
CA LYS A 216 14.25 4.02 -0.42
C LYS A 216 14.69 3.62 -1.83
N ILE A 217 14.80 2.32 -2.10
CA ILE A 217 14.79 1.84 -3.49
C ILE A 217 13.34 1.81 -4.01
N VAL A 218 13.16 1.84 -5.33
CA VAL A 218 11.84 1.84 -5.98
C VAL A 218 10.86 0.80 -5.39
N PRO A 219 11.24 -0.48 -5.13
CA PRO A 219 10.33 -1.45 -4.50
C PRO A 219 9.89 -1.18 -3.05
N GLU A 220 10.45 -0.16 -2.38
CA GLU A 220 10.08 0.29 -1.02
C GLU A 220 9.25 1.59 -1.01
N THR A 221 9.13 2.26 -2.17
CA THR A 221 8.23 3.41 -2.37
C THR A 221 6.77 2.98 -2.27
N ALA A 222 5.86 3.90 -1.95
CA ALA A 222 4.43 3.58 -1.94
C ALA A 222 3.96 3.06 -3.30
N ALA A 223 4.34 3.75 -4.39
CA ALA A 223 4.11 3.32 -5.75
C ALA A 223 4.67 1.91 -6.04
N GLY A 224 5.89 1.61 -5.62
CA GLY A 224 6.51 0.30 -5.81
C GLY A 224 5.86 -0.82 -5.01
N LEU A 225 5.33 -0.53 -3.82
CA LEU A 225 4.53 -1.47 -3.03
C LEU A 225 3.18 -1.73 -3.70
N ASN A 226 2.47 -0.68 -4.13
CA ASN A 226 1.20 -0.79 -4.88
C ASN A 226 1.38 -1.62 -6.16
N LEU A 227 2.40 -1.30 -6.97
CA LEU A 227 2.73 -2.07 -8.17
C LEU A 227 3.00 -3.55 -7.85
N ARG A 228 3.73 -3.86 -6.77
CA ARG A 228 3.99 -5.25 -6.38
C ARG A 228 2.71 -5.99 -5.98
N PHE A 229 1.80 -5.37 -5.23
CA PHE A 229 0.48 -5.95 -4.93
C PHE A 229 -0.35 -6.15 -6.21
N THR A 230 -0.34 -5.17 -7.12
CA THR A 230 -1.02 -5.26 -8.42
C THR A 230 -0.51 -6.44 -9.26
N LEU A 231 0.81 -6.68 -9.26
CA LEU A 231 1.45 -7.81 -9.94
C LEU A 231 1.22 -9.16 -9.23
N GLU A 232 1.16 -9.17 -7.89
CA GLU A 232 0.80 -10.34 -7.08
C GLU A 232 -0.63 -10.81 -7.40
N GLU A 233 -1.62 -9.89 -7.43
CA GLU A 233 -2.99 -10.19 -7.86
C GLU A 233 -3.09 -10.64 -9.32
N LEU A 234 -2.34 -10.00 -10.23
CA LEU A 234 -2.33 -10.37 -11.65
C LEU A 234 -1.80 -11.79 -11.86
N LEU A 235 -0.72 -12.15 -11.15
CA LEU A 235 -0.16 -13.50 -11.16
C LEU A 235 -1.17 -14.54 -10.63
N GLU A 236 -1.93 -14.21 -9.59
CA GLU A 236 -3.01 -15.10 -9.13
C GLU A 236 -4.12 -15.27 -10.15
N ALA A 237 -4.56 -14.19 -10.80
CA ALA A 237 -5.60 -14.26 -11.84
C ALA A 237 -5.15 -15.13 -13.03
N GLN A 238 -3.94 -14.90 -13.53
CA GLN A 238 -3.35 -15.70 -14.62
C GLN A 238 -3.22 -17.18 -14.26
N ARG A 239 -2.81 -17.50 -13.02
CA ARG A 239 -2.74 -18.89 -12.51
C ARG A 239 -4.12 -19.54 -12.38
N LYS A 240 -5.13 -18.80 -11.91
CA LYS A 240 -6.52 -19.29 -11.83
C LYS A 240 -7.05 -19.62 -13.23
N ALA A 241 -6.79 -18.77 -14.22
CA ALA A 241 -7.10 -19.04 -15.62
C ALA A 241 -6.34 -20.26 -16.17
N ALA A 242 -5.03 -20.39 -15.90
CA ALA A 242 -4.23 -21.53 -16.37
C ALA A 242 -4.80 -22.88 -15.87
N ASN A 243 -5.19 -22.94 -14.60
CA ASN A 243 -5.80 -24.12 -14.01
C ASN A 243 -7.18 -24.46 -14.61
N GLN A 244 -7.93 -23.47 -15.11
CA GLN A 244 -9.21 -23.69 -15.79
C GLN A 244 -9.00 -24.22 -17.21
N LEU A 245 -8.07 -23.65 -17.98
CA LEU A 245 -7.73 -24.10 -19.33
C LEU A 245 -7.17 -25.54 -19.35
N MET A 246 -6.50 -25.97 -18.27
CA MET A 246 -6.00 -27.34 -18.11
C MET A 246 -7.07 -28.41 -17.84
N LEU A 247 -8.33 -28.03 -17.61
CA LEU A 247 -9.43 -28.98 -17.35
C LEU A 247 -10.17 -29.43 -18.63
N ASP A 248 -9.94 -28.77 -19.77
CA ASP A 248 -10.58 -29.11 -21.06
C ASP A 248 -9.58 -28.95 -22.24
N PRO A 249 -8.68 -29.92 -22.45
CA PRO A 249 -7.50 -29.77 -23.33
C PRO A 249 -7.76 -29.99 -24.83
N GLY A 250 -9.00 -29.78 -25.31
CA GLY A 250 -9.51 -30.37 -26.55
C GLY A 250 -9.05 -29.79 -27.90
N SER A 251 -8.74 -28.48 -28.00
CA SER A 251 -8.55 -27.79 -29.30
C SER A 251 -7.12 -27.28 -29.55
N SER A 252 -6.85 -26.85 -30.79
CA SER A 252 -5.58 -26.16 -31.11
C SER A 252 -5.53 -24.77 -30.47
N GLU A 253 -6.61 -24.00 -30.58
CA GLU A 253 -6.75 -22.66 -30.00
C GLU A 253 -6.51 -22.67 -28.48
N MET A 254 -6.94 -23.74 -27.78
CA MET A 254 -6.69 -23.93 -26.36
C MET A 254 -5.18 -24.09 -26.04
N LYS A 255 -4.38 -24.69 -26.93
CA LYS A 255 -2.92 -24.79 -26.76
C LYS A 255 -2.26 -23.42 -26.90
N ASP A 256 -2.70 -22.63 -27.87
CA ASP A 256 -2.19 -21.28 -28.10
C ASP A 256 -2.53 -20.37 -26.91
N MET A 257 -3.77 -20.45 -26.38
CA MET A 257 -4.18 -19.78 -25.15
C MET A 257 -3.40 -20.22 -23.90
N ILE A 258 -3.06 -21.51 -23.78
CA ILE A 258 -2.24 -22.03 -22.68
C ILE A 258 -0.81 -21.48 -22.76
N GLU A 259 -0.21 -21.42 -23.95
CA GLU A 259 1.16 -20.90 -24.10
C GLU A 259 1.22 -19.38 -23.97
N GLU A 260 0.23 -18.64 -24.49
CA GLU A 260 0.11 -17.20 -24.24
C GLU A 260 -0.01 -16.91 -22.74
N ASN A 261 -0.84 -17.67 -22.01
CA ASN A 261 -0.98 -17.49 -20.56
C ASN A 261 0.28 -17.90 -19.79
N ARG A 262 1.05 -18.89 -20.25
CA ARG A 262 2.38 -19.21 -19.71
C ARG A 262 3.35 -18.04 -19.89
N GLN A 263 3.38 -17.42 -21.07
CA GLN A 263 4.22 -16.25 -21.35
C GLN A 263 3.80 -15.05 -20.48
N ARG A 264 2.50 -14.78 -20.32
CA ARG A 264 1.95 -13.77 -19.40
C ARG A 264 2.38 -14.04 -17.94
N ILE A 265 2.32 -15.29 -17.46
CA ILE A 265 2.80 -15.70 -16.13
C ILE A 265 4.31 -15.49 -15.97
N ALA A 266 5.10 -15.86 -16.98
CA ALA A 266 6.56 -15.69 -16.97
C ALA A 266 6.95 -14.21 -16.90
N ASN A 267 6.28 -13.36 -17.68
CA ASN A 267 6.49 -11.91 -17.67
C ASN A 267 6.14 -11.30 -16.30
N THR A 268 5.00 -11.66 -15.72
CA THR A 268 4.57 -11.17 -14.39
C THR A 268 5.53 -11.62 -13.28
N LEU A 269 6.03 -12.86 -13.34
CA LEU A 269 7.08 -13.35 -12.44
C LEU A 269 8.43 -12.64 -12.66
N GLY A 270 8.72 -12.18 -13.88
CA GLY A 270 9.87 -11.31 -14.17
C GLY A 270 9.77 -9.96 -13.44
N GLN A 271 8.61 -9.30 -13.54
CA GLN A 271 8.34 -8.04 -12.83
C GLN A 271 8.39 -8.19 -11.31
N LEU A 272 7.84 -9.29 -10.76
CA LEU A 272 7.92 -9.55 -9.32
C LEU A 272 9.35 -9.85 -8.85
N LYS A 273 10.23 -10.34 -9.74
CA LYS A 273 11.65 -10.53 -9.45
C LYS A 273 12.43 -9.21 -9.41
N SER A 274 12.17 -8.27 -10.32
CA SER A 274 12.77 -6.91 -10.26
C SER A 274 12.25 -6.11 -9.06
N MET A 275 10.98 -6.31 -8.68
CA MET A 275 10.35 -5.70 -7.50
C MET A 275 10.67 -6.41 -6.17
N ASN A 276 11.67 -7.28 -6.12
CA ASN A 276 12.17 -7.82 -4.86
C ASN A 276 13.01 -6.78 -4.10
N ILE A 277 12.47 -6.26 -3.00
CA ILE A 277 13.28 -5.58 -1.97
C ILE A 277 14.39 -6.58 -1.50
N PRO A 278 15.66 -6.18 -1.40
CA PRO A 278 16.74 -7.00 -0.80
C PRO A 278 16.46 -7.37 0.66
N LEU A 279 16.99 -8.50 1.14
CA LEU A 279 16.69 -9.04 2.48
C LEU A 279 17.13 -8.11 3.62
N ASP A 280 18.29 -7.46 3.46
CA ASP A 280 18.85 -6.42 4.32
C ASP A 280 17.95 -5.18 4.44
N ARG A 281 17.21 -4.85 3.37
CA ARG A 281 16.29 -3.71 3.32
C ARG A 281 14.88 -4.07 3.81
N ARG A 282 14.37 -5.27 3.52
CA ARG A 282 13.01 -5.73 3.91
C ARG A 282 12.71 -5.50 5.39
N LEU A 283 13.70 -5.59 6.27
CA LEU A 283 13.54 -5.38 7.72
C LEU A 283 13.05 -3.99 8.12
N ARG A 284 13.25 -2.96 7.28
CA ARG A 284 13.06 -1.55 7.68
C ARG A 284 11.59 -1.09 7.68
N THR A 285 10.72 -1.65 6.83
CA THR A 285 9.39 -1.08 6.49
C THR A 285 8.16 -1.68 7.20
N TRP A 286 8.28 -2.74 8.03
CA TRP A 286 7.10 -3.38 8.66
C TRP A 286 6.70 -2.71 9.99
N ILE A 287 5.63 -1.88 10.08
CA ILE A 287 5.12 -1.36 11.39
C ILE A 287 3.62 -0.98 11.55
N LYS A 288 2.63 -1.63 10.90
CA LYS A 288 1.18 -1.34 11.16
C LYS A 288 0.19 -2.52 11.25
N ASN A 289 0.63 -3.74 11.55
CA ASN A 289 -0.26 -4.90 11.87
C ASN A 289 0.53 -5.94 12.71
N PRO A 290 -0.10 -6.95 13.35
CA PRO A 290 0.59 -7.91 14.24
C PRO A 290 1.86 -8.55 13.64
N TRP A 291 1.81 -8.82 12.33
CA TRP A 291 2.94 -9.19 11.47
C TRP A 291 4.21 -8.37 11.78
N ALA A 292 4.12 -7.05 11.93
CA ALA A 292 5.25 -6.16 12.18
C ALA A 292 6.06 -6.50 13.44
N PHE A 293 5.37 -6.86 14.51
CA PHE A 293 5.99 -7.32 15.75
C PHE A 293 6.78 -8.61 15.49
N ILE A 294 6.27 -9.49 14.63
CA ILE A 294 6.89 -10.76 14.23
C ILE A 294 8.11 -10.53 13.31
N ASN A 295 8.07 -9.67 12.28
CA ASN A 295 9.28 -9.35 11.49
C ASN A 295 10.38 -8.74 12.38
N ARG A 296 10.02 -7.75 13.22
CA ARG A 296 10.98 -7.06 14.09
C ARG A 296 11.53 -7.96 15.19
N ALA A 297 10.74 -8.91 15.69
CA ALA A 297 11.26 -9.96 16.57
C ALA A 297 12.19 -10.94 15.83
N ALA A 298 11.83 -11.36 14.62
CA ALA A 298 12.44 -12.51 13.97
C ALA A 298 13.72 -12.26 13.15
N GLY A 299 14.00 -11.02 12.73
CA GLY A 299 15.34 -10.64 12.25
C GLY A 299 15.88 -11.42 11.03
N VAL A 300 15.00 -11.75 10.07
CA VAL A 300 15.23 -12.63 8.88
C VAL A 300 15.13 -14.14 9.21
N THR A 301 14.59 -14.90 8.26
CA THR A 301 14.48 -16.38 8.27
C THR A 301 13.33 -16.97 9.09
N LEU A 302 12.09 -16.56 8.81
CA LEU A 302 10.90 -17.28 9.26
C LEU A 302 10.74 -18.62 8.53
N THR A 303 10.83 -19.74 9.25
CA THR A 303 10.34 -21.03 8.76
C THR A 303 8.85 -21.15 9.05
N LYS A 304 8.01 -21.27 8.01
CA LYS A 304 6.55 -21.47 8.16
C LYS A 304 6.27 -22.91 8.63
N VAL A 305 5.95 -23.08 9.92
CA VAL A 305 5.72 -24.41 10.51
C VAL A 305 4.26 -24.81 10.38
N GLY A 306 3.86 -25.19 9.16
CA GLY A 306 2.54 -25.75 8.84
C GLY A 306 1.61 -24.80 8.09
N HIS A 307 0.33 -25.16 8.05
CA HIS A 307 -0.65 -24.57 7.13
C HIS A 307 -1.12 -23.17 7.56
N THR A 308 -1.41 -22.34 6.56
CA THR A 308 -1.95 -20.96 6.60
C THR A 308 -3.32 -20.92 7.29
N LEU A 309 -3.91 -19.78 7.70
CA LEU A 309 -4.23 -18.52 7.00
C LEU A 309 -3.92 -17.30 7.91
N ASP A 310 -3.87 -16.01 7.55
CA ASP A 310 -4.57 -15.13 6.59
C ASP A 310 -5.97 -14.62 7.07
N PRO A 311 -6.15 -13.28 7.27
CA PRO A 311 -7.41 -12.66 7.74
C PRO A 311 -8.61 -12.76 6.79
N GLU A 312 -8.42 -12.73 5.46
CA GLU A 312 -9.55 -12.70 4.52
C GLU A 312 -10.17 -14.09 4.31
N THR A 313 -9.50 -15.15 4.78
CA THR A 313 -9.84 -16.56 4.46
C THR A 313 -10.11 -17.43 5.70
N LYS A 314 -10.24 -16.83 6.89
CA LYS A 314 -10.66 -17.45 8.16
C LYS A 314 -9.73 -18.54 8.77
N SER A 315 -8.42 -18.32 8.89
CA SER A 315 -7.65 -19.15 9.85
C SER A 315 -6.39 -18.47 10.43
N ILE A 316 -5.41 -19.27 10.86
CA ILE A 316 -4.37 -18.96 11.84
C ILE A 316 -3.02 -19.43 11.30
N SER A 317 -2.00 -18.58 11.37
CA SER A 317 -0.64 -18.87 10.88
C SER A 317 0.35 -18.97 12.03
N CYS A 318 1.26 -19.94 11.96
CA CYS A 318 2.22 -20.23 13.01
C CYS A 318 3.66 -20.06 12.50
N TYR A 319 4.42 -19.24 13.22
CA TYR A 319 5.78 -18.84 12.88
C TYR A 319 6.73 -19.23 14.01
N LEU A 320 7.75 -20.04 13.71
CA LEU A 320 8.82 -20.32 14.66
C LEU A 320 9.89 -19.22 14.58
N VAL A 321 10.16 -18.59 15.72
CA VAL A 321 11.10 -17.48 15.88
C VAL A 321 12.10 -17.83 16.98
N SER A 322 13.38 -17.57 16.78
CA SER A 322 14.39 -17.67 17.85
C SER A 322 14.68 -16.27 18.42
N HIS A 323 15.02 -16.18 19.70
CA HIS A 323 15.44 -14.92 20.30
C HIS A 323 16.82 -14.51 19.73
N PRO A 324 17.02 -13.27 19.25
CA PRO A 324 18.22 -12.88 18.49
C PRO A 324 19.51 -13.01 19.29
N CYS A 325 19.44 -12.84 20.62
CA CYS A 325 20.58 -13.00 21.52
C CYS A 325 20.57 -14.33 22.31
N ASP A 326 19.58 -15.21 22.09
CA ASP A 326 19.51 -16.53 22.73
C ASP A 326 18.82 -17.56 21.80
N PHE A 327 19.62 -18.26 21.02
CA PHE A 327 19.19 -19.29 20.08
C PHE A 327 18.52 -20.52 20.73
N LYS A 328 18.57 -20.66 22.06
CA LYS A 328 17.87 -21.69 22.83
C LYS A 328 16.45 -21.26 23.18
N MET A 329 16.20 -19.97 23.36
CA MET A 329 14.84 -19.44 23.49
C MET A 329 14.16 -19.31 22.13
N ARG A 330 13.06 -20.05 21.96
CA ARG A 330 12.26 -20.08 20.73
C ARG A 330 10.78 -19.92 21.04
N PHE A 331 10.11 -19.16 20.19
CA PHE A 331 8.73 -18.75 20.33
C PHE A 331 7.94 -19.20 19.10
N PHE A 332 6.74 -19.74 19.33
CA PHE A 332 5.77 -19.98 18.26
C PHE A 332 4.78 -18.82 18.28
N PHE A 333 4.93 -17.89 17.34
CA PHE A 333 3.97 -16.81 17.15
C PHE A 333 2.77 -17.36 16.37
N ILE A 334 1.62 -17.33 17.02
CA ILE A 334 0.33 -17.74 16.46
C ILE A 334 -0.41 -16.45 16.10
N ASP A 335 -0.41 -16.10 14.81
CA ASP A 335 -1.15 -14.96 14.30
C ASP A 335 -2.63 -15.35 14.11
N THR A 336 -3.54 -14.49 14.53
CA THR A 336 -4.98 -14.76 14.59
C THR A 336 -5.78 -13.63 13.97
N PRO A 337 -6.93 -13.91 13.32
CA PRO A 337 -7.88 -12.86 12.94
C PRO A 337 -8.20 -11.99 14.16
N GLY A 338 -8.26 -10.68 13.95
CA GLY A 338 -8.49 -9.73 15.04
C GLY A 338 -9.85 -9.96 15.70
N PHE A 339 -9.90 -9.93 17.02
CA PHE A 339 -11.18 -9.91 17.74
C PHE A 339 -11.88 -8.57 17.52
N ASP A 340 -13.21 -8.58 17.53
CA ASP A 340 -14.07 -7.44 17.13
C ASP A 340 -13.83 -6.97 15.66
N ASP A 341 -13.57 -7.94 14.78
CA ASP A 341 -13.53 -7.81 13.32
C ASP A 341 -14.95 -7.71 12.71
N ALA A 342 -15.06 -7.00 11.58
CA ALA A 342 -16.35 -6.71 10.94
C ALA A 342 -16.90 -7.84 10.05
N LYS A 343 -16.09 -8.85 9.71
CA LYS A 343 -16.43 -9.99 8.84
C LYS A 343 -16.54 -11.31 9.61
N ILE A 344 -15.84 -11.47 10.73
CA ILE A 344 -15.76 -12.70 11.52
C ILE A 344 -16.07 -12.41 13.00
N GLY A 345 -17.15 -12.99 13.54
CA GLY A 345 -17.51 -12.82 14.94
C GLY A 345 -16.59 -13.59 15.90
N ASP A 346 -16.30 -13.01 17.08
CA ASP A 346 -15.34 -13.53 18.07
C ASP A 346 -15.49 -15.03 18.40
N LYS A 347 -16.72 -15.53 18.43
CA LYS A 347 -17.04 -16.94 18.69
C LYS A 347 -16.49 -17.87 17.60
N GLU A 348 -16.51 -17.45 16.34
CA GLU A 348 -15.89 -18.21 15.24
C GLU A 348 -14.37 -18.16 15.35
N ILE A 349 -13.78 -17.02 15.72
CA ILE A 349 -12.32 -16.87 15.95
C ILE A 349 -11.86 -17.82 17.08
N ILE A 350 -12.57 -17.89 18.21
CA ILE A 350 -12.29 -18.87 19.27
C ILE A 350 -12.42 -20.31 18.77
N LEU A 351 -13.46 -20.64 17.99
CA LEU A 351 -13.65 -22.00 17.48
C LEU A 351 -12.55 -22.41 16.51
N LEU A 352 -12.09 -21.51 15.64
CA LEU A 352 -10.93 -21.69 14.78
C LEU A 352 -9.65 -21.92 15.61
N LEU A 353 -9.39 -21.08 16.61
CA LEU A 353 -8.22 -21.21 17.49
C LEU A 353 -8.22 -22.51 18.28
N ALA A 354 -9.35 -22.88 18.90
CA ALA A 354 -9.49 -24.14 19.63
C ALA A 354 -9.38 -25.37 18.70
N LYS A 355 -9.85 -25.28 17.45
CA LYS A 355 -9.71 -26.35 16.42
C LYS A 355 -8.25 -26.49 15.97
N TRP A 356 -7.55 -25.38 15.73
CA TRP A 356 -6.13 -25.35 15.39
C TRP A 356 -5.29 -25.97 16.53
N LEU A 357 -5.49 -25.49 17.76
CA LEU A 357 -4.79 -25.99 18.96
C LEU A 357 -4.99 -27.49 19.18
N GLN A 358 -6.19 -28.03 18.97
CA GLN A 358 -6.46 -29.47 19.10
C GLN A 358 -5.80 -30.31 18.00
N ASN A 359 -5.71 -29.80 16.77
CA ASN A 359 -4.97 -30.47 15.70
C ASN A 359 -3.45 -30.43 15.93
N SER A 360 -2.95 -29.32 16.49
CA SER A 360 -1.54 -29.19 16.90
C SER A 360 -1.19 -30.07 18.11
N ASP A 361 -2.05 -30.17 19.14
CA ASP A 361 -1.84 -31.05 20.31
C ASP A 361 -1.71 -32.53 19.90
N LYS A 362 -2.54 -32.98 18.93
CA LYS A 362 -2.46 -34.35 18.39
C LYS A 362 -1.12 -34.67 17.73
N LYS A 363 -0.53 -33.70 17.03
CA LYS A 363 0.75 -33.84 16.31
C LYS A 363 1.98 -33.63 17.20
N LEU A 364 1.91 -32.69 18.15
CA LEU A 364 3.06 -32.25 18.95
C LEU A 364 3.12 -32.90 20.34
N ARG A 365 1.97 -33.12 20.99
CA ARG A 365 1.81 -33.69 22.35
C ARG A 365 2.58 -33.01 23.50
N VAL A 366 3.16 -31.81 23.30
CA VAL A 366 3.98 -31.09 24.30
C VAL A 366 3.13 -30.17 25.20
N ARG A 367 3.61 -29.92 26.44
CA ARG A 367 3.19 -28.76 27.25
C ARG A 367 4.04 -27.54 26.87
N MET A 368 3.46 -26.35 26.82
CA MET A 368 4.15 -25.12 26.42
C MET A 368 3.95 -24.01 27.46
N LYS A 369 4.96 -23.16 27.64
CA LYS A 369 4.82 -21.87 28.34
C LYS A 369 3.95 -20.95 27.46
N LEU A 370 2.78 -20.56 27.93
CA LEU A 370 1.82 -19.76 27.14
C LEU A 370 1.92 -18.27 27.51
N ILE A 371 2.15 -17.43 26.51
CA ILE A 371 2.00 -15.97 26.58
C ILE A 371 0.88 -15.56 25.61
N VAL A 372 0.02 -14.63 26.02
CA VAL A 372 -1.02 -14.04 25.18
C VAL A 372 -0.74 -12.54 25.10
N LEU A 373 -0.38 -12.04 23.92
CA LEU A 373 -0.10 -10.63 23.69
C LEU A 373 -1.37 -9.93 23.17
N TYR A 374 -1.95 -9.05 23.97
CA TYR A 374 -3.14 -8.28 23.63
C TYR A 374 -2.72 -6.89 23.14
N LEU A 375 -2.72 -6.69 21.82
CA LEU A 375 -2.37 -5.42 21.19
C LEU A 375 -3.56 -4.45 21.21
N VAL A 376 -3.31 -3.22 21.64
CA VAL A 376 -4.30 -2.13 21.66
C VAL A 376 -3.73 -0.90 20.98
N GLU A 377 -4.38 -0.44 19.93
CA GLU A 377 -3.99 0.79 19.22
C GLU A 377 -4.35 2.02 20.08
N ILE A 378 -3.38 2.88 20.36
CA ILE A 378 -3.55 3.98 21.32
C ILE A 378 -4.40 5.14 20.78
N ASP A 379 -4.52 5.23 19.45
CA ASP A 379 -5.37 6.18 18.72
C ASP A 379 -6.82 5.69 18.53
N GLN A 380 -7.15 4.44 18.87
CA GLN A 380 -8.51 3.90 18.65
C GLN A 380 -9.56 4.55 19.58
N PRO A 381 -10.72 4.96 19.01
CA PRO A 381 -11.83 5.52 19.77
C PRO A 381 -12.44 4.48 20.73
N ARG A 382 -13.12 4.96 21.78
CA ARG A 382 -13.73 4.09 22.80
C ARG A 382 -14.91 3.27 22.23
N LYS A 383 -14.65 2.02 21.86
CA LYS A 383 -15.69 0.97 21.70
C LYS A 383 -16.31 0.62 23.08
N PRO A 384 -17.57 0.16 23.14
CA PRO A 384 -18.22 -0.24 24.40
C PRO A 384 -17.59 -1.51 24.99
N LYS A 385 -17.55 -1.63 26.33
CA LYS A 385 -16.76 -2.62 27.11
C LYS A 385 -16.97 -4.13 26.80
N ASN A 386 -17.93 -4.52 25.96
CA ASN A 386 -18.35 -5.91 25.79
C ASN A 386 -18.07 -6.52 24.40
N THR A 387 -17.72 -5.73 23.38
CA THR A 387 -17.29 -6.28 22.07
C THR A 387 -15.87 -6.84 22.16
N GLY A 388 -15.55 -7.87 21.36
CA GLY A 388 -14.23 -8.50 21.33
C GLY A 388 -13.96 -9.52 22.45
N MET A 389 -12.95 -10.36 22.25
CA MET A 389 -12.18 -10.95 23.36
C MET A 389 -11.45 -9.82 24.12
N THR A 390 -11.40 -9.91 25.45
CA THR A 390 -10.68 -8.96 26.31
C THR A 390 -9.85 -9.68 27.36
N PRO A 391 -8.80 -9.04 27.94
CA PRO A 391 -8.06 -9.58 29.08
C PRO A 391 -8.96 -10.01 30.25
N SER A 392 -10.06 -9.30 30.48
CA SER A 392 -11.07 -9.63 31.51
C SER A 392 -11.86 -10.90 31.18
N LYS A 393 -12.16 -11.18 29.90
CA LYS A 393 -12.76 -12.46 29.47
C LYS A 393 -11.77 -13.63 29.64
N LEU A 394 -10.48 -13.42 29.33
CA LEU A 394 -9.42 -14.40 29.59
C LEU A 394 -9.19 -14.69 31.08
N LYS A 395 -9.48 -13.71 31.96
CA LYS A 395 -9.47 -13.91 33.42
C LYS A 395 -10.60 -14.81 33.92
N LYS A 396 -11.82 -14.70 33.36
CA LYS A 396 -12.96 -15.57 33.72
C LYS A 396 -12.67 -17.07 33.51
N ILE A 397 -11.71 -17.43 32.64
CA ILE A 397 -11.32 -18.82 32.32
C ILE A 397 -9.93 -19.21 32.87
N ASP A 398 -9.36 -18.44 33.81
CA ASP A 398 -8.08 -18.72 34.49
C ASP A 398 -6.88 -18.86 33.50
N ILE A 399 -6.61 -17.79 32.74
CA ILE A 399 -5.45 -17.68 31.83
C ILE A 399 -4.78 -16.28 31.89
N ASP A 400 -5.28 -15.36 32.74
CA ASP A 400 -4.78 -13.97 32.78
C ASP A 400 -3.31 -13.85 33.25
N GLN A 401 -2.79 -14.85 33.96
CA GLN A 401 -1.36 -14.94 34.33
C GLN A 401 -0.41 -14.87 33.12
N GLY A 402 -0.83 -15.37 31.95
CA GLY A 402 -0.05 -15.31 30.71
C GLY A 402 -0.31 -14.09 29.83
N VAL A 403 -1.23 -13.18 30.21
CA VAL A 403 -1.67 -12.07 29.36
C VAL A 403 -0.81 -10.82 29.57
N ILE A 404 -0.14 -10.37 28.50
CA ILE A 404 0.53 -9.07 28.39
C ILE A 404 -0.37 -8.14 27.58
N ILE A 405 -0.52 -6.88 27.98
CA ILE A 405 -1.19 -5.86 27.18
C ILE A 405 -0.13 -4.92 26.61
N ALA A 406 -0.14 -4.69 25.30
CA ALA A 406 0.81 -3.78 24.66
C ALA A 406 0.10 -2.71 23.81
N THR A 407 0.58 -1.48 23.92
CA THR A 407 -0.01 -0.29 23.28
C THR A 407 0.78 0.07 22.02
N THR A 408 0.09 0.21 20.89
CA THR A 408 0.69 0.41 19.53
C THR A 408 0.23 1.74 18.91
N LYS A 409 0.79 2.12 17.75
CA LYS A 409 0.49 3.36 17.01
C LYS A 409 0.77 4.69 17.75
N TRP A 410 1.70 4.69 18.71
CA TRP A 410 2.09 5.91 19.44
C TRP A 410 2.50 7.09 18.53
N GLY A 411 3.18 6.82 17.42
CA GLY A 411 3.54 7.83 16.41
C GLY A 411 2.38 8.36 15.55
N CYS A 412 1.13 7.89 15.75
CA CYS A 412 -0.06 8.38 15.06
C CYS A 412 -0.83 9.42 15.88
N LEU A 413 -0.41 9.71 17.12
CA LEU A 413 -1.06 10.68 18.00
C LEU A 413 -0.62 12.11 17.70
N ALA A 414 -1.57 13.00 17.45
CA ALA A 414 -1.31 14.44 17.31
C ALA A 414 -0.84 15.12 18.61
N LYS A 415 -1.05 14.48 19.78
CA LYS A 415 -0.56 14.91 21.11
C LYS A 415 -0.30 13.69 21.98
N VAL A 416 0.93 13.54 22.50
CA VAL A 416 1.36 12.32 23.21
C VAL A 416 0.65 12.15 24.54
N GLU A 417 0.27 13.24 25.20
CA GLU A 417 -0.49 13.29 26.47
C GLU A 417 -1.84 12.59 26.35
N THR A 418 -2.45 12.62 25.16
CA THR A 418 -3.66 11.86 24.84
C THR A 418 -3.40 10.37 24.96
N GLY A 419 -2.25 9.91 24.49
CA GLY A 419 -1.79 8.52 24.63
C GLY A 419 -1.49 8.15 26.08
N PHE A 420 -0.79 8.98 26.84
CA PHE A 420 -0.57 8.74 28.28
C PHE A 420 -1.90 8.59 29.05
N ARG A 421 -2.89 9.45 28.76
CA ARG A 421 -4.25 9.34 29.35
C ARG A 421 -4.96 8.06 28.92
N ARG A 422 -4.93 7.74 27.62
CA ARG A 422 -5.55 6.54 27.05
C ARG A 422 -4.92 5.25 27.60
N GLU A 423 -3.62 5.25 27.82
CA GLU A 423 -2.89 4.13 28.42
C GLU A 423 -3.33 3.91 29.88
N ASN A 424 -3.43 4.97 30.68
CA ASN A 424 -3.96 4.87 32.04
C ASN A 424 -5.42 4.37 32.08
N GLU A 425 -6.26 4.73 31.10
CA GLU A 425 -7.60 4.14 30.94
C GLU A 425 -7.54 2.62 30.70
N ILE A 426 -6.64 2.16 29.82
CA ILE A 426 -6.46 0.74 29.48
C ILE A 426 -5.94 -0.05 30.69
N CYS A 427 -4.94 0.49 31.40
CA CYS A 427 -4.42 -0.08 32.65
C CYS A 427 -5.52 -0.32 33.68
N ASN A 428 -6.34 0.72 33.92
CA ASN A 428 -7.43 0.67 34.89
C ASN A 428 -8.57 -0.26 34.45
N ALA A 429 -8.95 -0.21 33.16
CA ALA A 429 -10.05 -1.01 32.61
C ALA A 429 -9.79 -2.52 32.63
N TYR A 430 -8.53 -2.96 32.50
CA TYR A 430 -8.15 -4.37 32.51
C TYR A 430 -7.41 -4.81 33.79
N SER A 431 -7.16 -3.88 34.72
CA SER A 431 -6.45 -4.11 35.99
C SER A 431 -5.08 -4.80 35.78
N LYS A 432 -4.36 -4.38 34.75
CA LYS A 432 -3.06 -4.91 34.31
C LYS A 432 -2.21 -3.77 33.76
N GLN A 433 -0.90 -3.84 33.95
CA GLN A 433 0.04 -2.92 33.33
C GLN A 433 0.04 -3.09 31.80
N THR A 434 0.16 -1.98 31.08
CA THR A 434 0.43 -1.94 29.63
C THR A 434 1.91 -1.71 29.37
N HIS A 435 2.36 -2.10 28.17
CA HIS A 435 3.74 -1.89 27.74
C HIS A 435 3.77 -1.33 26.31
N ARG A 436 4.51 -0.25 26.10
CA ARG A 436 4.53 0.45 24.81
C ARG A 436 5.34 -0.32 23.78
N PHE A 437 4.70 -0.64 22.66
CA PHE A 437 5.43 -1.02 21.47
C PHE A 437 5.89 0.26 20.77
N GLU A 438 7.18 0.54 20.86
CA GLU A 438 7.85 1.71 20.29
C GLU A 438 8.27 1.43 18.84
N ASP A 439 7.45 0.63 18.14
CA ASP A 439 7.62 0.28 16.73
C ASP A 439 9.02 -0.27 16.39
N SER A 440 9.66 -1.01 17.31
CA SER A 440 11.08 -1.43 17.25
C SER A 440 11.34 -2.88 17.68
N SER A 441 12.46 -3.48 17.26
CA SER A 441 12.85 -4.85 17.67
C SER A 441 13.06 -4.96 19.17
N ASP A 442 13.80 -4.00 19.74
CA ASP A 442 14.10 -3.98 21.18
C ASP A 442 12.84 -3.79 22.02
N SER A 443 11.86 -2.98 21.59
CA SER A 443 10.59 -2.87 22.31
C SER A 443 9.77 -4.16 22.19
N ALA A 444 9.77 -4.87 21.05
CA ALA A 444 9.13 -6.19 20.93
C ALA A 444 9.73 -7.22 21.89
N TRP A 445 11.06 -7.38 21.90
CA TRP A 445 11.72 -8.35 22.78
C TRP A 445 11.68 -7.95 24.25
N ARG A 446 11.75 -6.64 24.57
CA ARG A 446 11.51 -6.10 25.91
C ARG A 446 10.11 -6.47 26.41
N ILE A 447 9.07 -6.33 25.58
CA ILE A 447 7.69 -6.72 25.91
C ILE A 447 7.60 -8.23 26.19
N LEU A 448 8.17 -9.08 25.33
CA LEU A 448 8.14 -10.54 25.48
C LEU A 448 8.88 -11.01 26.75
N GLY A 449 10.01 -10.38 27.09
CA GLY A 449 10.83 -10.70 28.26
C GLY A 449 10.20 -10.41 29.62
N LEU A 450 9.05 -9.72 29.66
CA LEU A 450 8.33 -9.41 30.90
C LEU A 450 7.67 -10.66 31.52
N CYS A 451 7.13 -11.57 30.70
CA CYS A 451 6.59 -12.84 31.17
C CYS A 451 7.71 -13.86 31.44
N ARG A 452 8.54 -13.60 32.46
CA ARG A 452 9.68 -14.46 32.85
C ARG A 452 9.27 -15.90 33.17
N ASN A 453 8.11 -16.08 33.80
CA ASN A 453 7.50 -17.39 34.06
C ASN A 453 6.03 -17.43 33.61
N PRO A 454 5.77 -17.69 32.32
CA PRO A 454 4.41 -17.89 31.81
C PRO A 454 3.86 -19.25 32.29
N PRO A 455 2.54 -19.39 32.45
CA PRO A 455 1.92 -20.66 32.85
C PRO A 455 2.22 -21.76 31.83
N VAL A 456 2.61 -22.94 32.34
CA VAL A 456 2.88 -24.13 31.52
C VAL A 456 1.58 -24.90 31.32
N MET A 457 1.01 -24.85 30.12
CA MET A 457 -0.28 -25.46 29.79
C MET A 457 -0.15 -26.50 28.66
N LYS A 458 -1.02 -27.51 28.66
CA LYS A 458 -1.17 -28.43 27.52
C LYS A 458 -2.09 -27.78 26.48
N LEU A 459 -1.78 -27.86 25.18
CA LEU A 459 -2.53 -27.18 24.12
C LEU A 459 -4.01 -27.62 24.07
N SER A 460 -4.30 -28.91 24.30
CA SER A 460 -5.68 -29.39 24.44
C SER A 460 -6.44 -28.81 25.65
N GLY A 461 -5.74 -28.55 26.77
CA GLY A 461 -6.32 -27.89 27.94
C GLY A 461 -6.61 -26.40 27.70
N PHE A 462 -5.71 -25.71 27.00
CA PHE A 462 -5.92 -24.33 26.57
C PHE A 462 -7.12 -24.22 25.62
N ALA A 463 -7.20 -25.11 24.62
CA ALA A 463 -8.32 -25.19 23.69
C ALA A 463 -9.67 -25.52 24.37
N ALA A 464 -9.65 -26.27 25.48
CA ALA A 464 -10.83 -26.54 26.28
C ALA A 464 -11.28 -25.28 27.06
N LYS A 465 -10.37 -24.63 27.79
CA LYS A 465 -10.67 -23.38 28.53
C LYS A 465 -11.20 -22.27 27.61
N LEU A 466 -10.63 -22.10 26.42
CA LEU A 466 -11.11 -21.11 25.44
C LEU A 466 -12.57 -21.33 25.01
N ARG A 467 -13.06 -22.58 24.98
CA ARG A 467 -14.47 -22.89 24.66
C ARG A 467 -15.45 -22.62 25.79
N LEU A 468 -14.96 -22.30 26.99
CA LEU A 468 -15.77 -21.91 28.16
C LEU A 468 -15.99 -20.39 28.26
N VAL A 469 -15.50 -19.60 27.30
CA VAL A 469 -15.82 -18.17 27.21
C VAL A 469 -17.27 -18.01 26.78
N ASP A 470 -18.13 -17.58 27.70
CA ASP A 470 -19.46 -17.12 27.35
C ASP A 470 -19.39 -15.75 26.65
N PHE A 471 -20.23 -15.60 25.63
CA PHE A 471 -20.38 -14.43 24.78
C PHE A 471 -21.75 -13.76 24.93
N ASN A 472 -22.71 -14.42 25.58
CA ASN A 472 -24.12 -14.05 25.56
C ASN A 472 -24.53 -13.03 26.66
N ASP A 473 -23.57 -12.34 27.32
CA ASP A 473 -23.82 -11.18 28.19
C ASP A 473 -24.63 -10.11 27.40
N PRO A 474 -25.95 -9.92 27.66
CA PRO A 474 -26.84 -9.30 26.68
C PRO A 474 -26.64 -7.78 26.57
N PRO A 475 -26.78 -7.19 25.36
CA PRO A 475 -26.62 -5.76 25.16
C PRO A 475 -27.80 -4.98 25.76
N LYS A 476 -27.55 -4.26 26.86
CA LYS A 476 -28.55 -3.32 27.42
C LYS A 476 -28.83 -2.17 26.42
N PRO A 477 -30.10 -1.76 26.26
CA PRO A 477 -30.50 -0.84 25.19
C PRO A 477 -30.02 0.60 25.38
N ARG A 478 -29.88 1.28 24.25
CA ARG A 478 -29.87 2.76 24.09
C ARG A 478 -31.35 3.22 23.95
N PRO A 479 -31.72 4.52 24.08
CA PRO A 479 -30.86 5.71 24.11
C PRO A 479 -31.13 6.68 25.29
N GLY A 480 -30.31 7.74 25.38
CA GLY A 480 -30.56 8.91 26.23
C GLY A 480 -30.13 10.17 25.49
N PHE A 481 -31.06 11.10 25.30
CA PHE A 481 -30.87 12.34 24.53
C PHE A 481 -30.70 13.54 25.47
N PHE A 482 -29.97 14.55 24.98
CA PHE A 482 -29.92 15.92 25.49
C PHE A 482 -29.14 16.22 26.79
N LYS A 483 -28.72 17.51 26.85
CA LYS A 483 -28.18 18.32 27.97
C LYS A 483 -27.28 17.62 29.00
N ARG A 484 -26.14 18.18 29.38
CA ARG A 484 -25.29 19.30 28.94
C ARG A 484 -24.16 19.33 29.98
N LEU A 485 -23.20 20.22 29.77
CA LEU A 485 -22.45 20.92 30.81
C LEU A 485 -23.20 20.95 32.16
N LEU A 486 -22.55 20.65 33.29
CA LEU A 486 -21.19 21.06 33.65
C LEU A 486 -20.30 19.85 34.00
N SER A 487 -19.02 19.83 33.62
CA SER A 487 -17.93 20.29 34.51
C SER A 487 -17.92 21.77 34.92
N LEU A 488 -18.10 22.70 33.97
CA LEU A 488 -17.13 23.77 33.70
C LEU A 488 -15.83 23.11 33.18
N PHE A 489 -15.30 23.40 31.99
CA PHE A 489 -15.75 24.28 30.89
C PHE A 489 -15.64 23.53 29.56
#